data_AF-A0A164SDX4-F1
#
_entry.id   AF-A0A164SDX4-F1
#
_cell.length_a   1.000
_cell.length_b   1.000
_cell.length_c   1.000
_cell.angle_alpha   90.00
_cell.angle_beta   90.00
_cell.angle_gamma   90.00
#
_symmetry.space_group_name_H-M   'P 1'
#
loop_
_entity.id
_entity.type
_entity.pdbx_description
1 polymer ?
#
loop_
_entity_poly.entity_id
_entity_poly.type
_entity_poly.pdbx_seq_one_letter_code
_entity_poly.pdbx_strand_id
1 'polypeptide(L)'
;MTESGTETLRNDTHVVEGTHDSRSGPDEADSTASLLLRRKHNLDIPFGRLPDDIFEEIAIHYVDFWRSMERHIEAFGWRDIMAVNSRLRSVIIETPSIWTTISLDWPTELRDIFHTRAKGLPLNVRTDKYIGLNEHQSQMAGKFLSQNIGTISSLVLNWHADMELEGGTGSPKLSTFLKQHIGTHSFPRLKHAAFFDEGAQKYRVFGHTITINAPVLETLVLETMVLKPTKLSPFPRLTNLEIRNLITFADEIIPLLAVCPALEFCSIETEDPSEDIDDNINLFRWDGRLPRIQILHLPALKVLTIAGFRILGIMTVLRLLQNSPHAEISFPGTRWVEYEESELDGPFSDSLQEVLQPQIRNFDQLVVDQVNQSCSSWRESKFRLCSMEDSSPDIGHLKRGRIDLEFSKNRIYKEDGEGDPLVPLFSILPDGFATHLSSLHLIDSTPECPKSNKQKRRPHRRSATLPSPALLLSGFRYLPNLTILRLSGWKNIDNLLVAFGSKGLESTSGSDGGVPHDRHLLPCPSLRHFEFQDSQFTPGILIQFLQERQRVGMKVSMLKVTGSLLDERLRSIVRALVLDFVEEPPHDMNICKWCVEYTSSLAVETAGARGVTAGRDMPLRKSEQEMLWLSYRHLVL
;
A
#
# COMPACT_ATOMS: atom_id res chain seq x y z
N MET A 1 16.55 30.03 52.94
CA MET A 1 15.27 30.79 52.95
C MET A 1 14.25 29.90 52.27
N THR A 2 13.48 29.21 53.09
CA THR A 2 12.58 28.11 52.73
C THR A 2 11.16 28.62 52.92
N GLU A 3 10.42 28.78 51.82
CA GLU A 3 8.97 28.97 51.86
C GLU A 3 8.31 27.68 51.37
N SER A 4 7.80 26.92 52.33
CA SER A 4 6.96 25.74 52.11
C SER A 4 5.51 26.20 51.95
N GLY A 5 4.99 26.19 50.73
CA GLY A 5 3.57 26.35 50.47
C GLY A 5 2.84 25.04 50.78
N THR A 6 2.19 24.96 51.94
CA THR A 6 1.21 23.91 52.26
C THR A 6 -0.13 24.24 51.60
N GLU A 7 -0.44 23.58 50.49
CA GLU A 7 -1.79 23.56 49.92
C GLU A 7 -2.72 22.74 50.82
N THR A 8 -3.81 23.37 51.21
CA THR A 8 -4.87 22.81 52.04
C THR A 8 -5.89 22.12 51.15
N LEU A 9 -5.95 20.78 51.20
CA LEU A 9 -7.08 20.02 50.66
C LEU A 9 -8.35 20.39 51.44
N ARG A 10 -9.30 21.02 50.75
CA ARG A 10 -10.69 21.17 51.22
C ARG A 10 -11.37 19.80 51.25
N ASN A 11 -11.61 19.30 52.46
CA ASN A 11 -12.56 18.22 52.70
C ASN A 11 -13.97 18.82 52.80
N ASP A 12 -14.77 18.69 51.74
CA ASP A 12 -16.21 18.89 51.81
C ASP A 12 -16.88 17.62 52.33
N THR A 13 -16.83 17.43 53.66
CA THR A 13 -17.70 16.49 54.37
C THR A 13 -19.01 17.18 54.70
N HIS A 14 -20.04 16.94 53.87
CA HIS A 14 -21.43 17.15 54.26
C HIS A 14 -21.80 16.14 55.35
N VAL A 15 -21.88 16.63 56.59
CA VAL A 15 -22.47 15.91 57.72
C VAL A 15 -23.98 15.80 57.48
N VAL A 16 -24.43 14.61 57.09
CA VAL A 16 -25.84 14.22 57.19
C VAL A 16 -25.98 13.41 58.47
N GLU A 17 -26.53 14.03 59.51
CA GLU A 17 -27.02 13.35 60.71
C GLU A 17 -28.21 12.45 60.31
N GLY A 18 -27.91 11.16 60.09
CA GLY A 18 -28.89 10.13 59.83
C GLY A 18 -28.84 9.08 60.94
N THR A 19 -29.88 9.11 61.78
CA THR A 19 -30.42 8.03 62.64
C THR A 19 -29.65 6.70 62.69
N HIS A 20 -29.18 6.38 63.90
CA HIS A 20 -28.74 5.06 64.34
C HIS A 20 -29.79 3.98 64.05
N ASP A 21 -29.58 3.22 62.97
CA ASP A 21 -30.24 1.93 62.75
C ASP A 21 -29.20 0.83 62.96
N SER A 22 -29.34 0.12 64.08
CA SER A 22 -28.49 -1.00 64.50
C SER A 22 -28.70 -2.21 63.60
N ARG A 23 -28.19 -2.14 62.36
CA ARG A 23 -28.05 -3.32 61.49
C ARG A 23 -26.97 -4.22 62.07
N SER A 24 -27.43 -5.27 62.76
CA SER A 24 -26.66 -6.49 63.04
C SER A 24 -25.82 -6.85 61.81
N GLY A 25 -24.50 -6.78 61.97
CA GLY A 25 -23.56 -7.20 60.93
C GLY A 25 -23.87 -8.63 60.50
N PRO A 26 -23.83 -8.95 59.19
CA PRO A 26 -24.01 -10.32 58.73
C PRO A 26 -22.98 -11.22 59.45
N ASP A 27 -23.47 -12.31 60.05
CA ASP A 27 -22.66 -13.30 60.75
C ASP A 27 -21.44 -13.71 59.90
N GLU A 28 -20.22 -13.42 60.38
CA GLU A 28 -18.96 -13.80 59.70
C GLU A 28 -18.87 -15.30 59.42
N ALA A 29 -19.58 -16.11 60.21
CA ALA A 29 -19.70 -17.56 60.03
C ALA A 29 -20.38 -17.94 58.69
N ASP A 30 -21.38 -17.18 58.24
CA ASP A 30 -22.07 -17.44 56.97
C ASP A 30 -21.22 -17.06 55.76
N SER A 31 -20.34 -16.06 55.91
CA SER A 31 -19.40 -15.63 54.85
C SER A 31 -18.36 -16.72 54.56
N THR A 32 -17.78 -17.32 55.60
CA THR A 32 -16.77 -18.37 55.46
C THR A 32 -17.35 -19.67 54.89
N ALA A 33 -18.54 -20.08 55.33
CA ALA A 33 -19.24 -21.25 54.79
C ALA A 33 -19.60 -21.06 53.31
N SER A 34 -20.12 -19.90 52.93
CA SER A 34 -20.42 -19.54 51.54
C SER A 34 -19.17 -19.58 50.64
N LEU A 35 -18.03 -19.10 51.13
CA LEU A 35 -16.76 -19.09 50.40
C LEU A 35 -16.21 -20.50 50.17
N LEU A 36 -16.32 -21.39 51.16
CA LEU A 36 -15.94 -22.81 51.02
C LEU A 36 -16.83 -23.55 50.02
N LEU A 37 -18.14 -23.26 50.01
CA LEU A 37 -19.09 -23.89 49.08
C LEU A 37 -18.82 -23.45 47.63
N ARG A 38 -18.51 -22.17 47.41
CA ARG A 38 -18.07 -21.65 46.10
C ARG A 38 -16.74 -22.27 45.65
N ARG A 39 -15.77 -22.44 46.55
CA ARG A 39 -14.49 -23.11 46.23
C ARG A 39 -14.70 -24.57 45.82
N LYS A 40 -15.55 -25.30 46.56
CA LYS A 40 -15.88 -26.69 46.22
C LYS A 40 -16.57 -26.80 44.86
N HIS A 41 -17.59 -25.96 44.62
CA HIS A 41 -18.25 -25.89 43.31
C HIS A 41 -17.26 -25.58 42.17
N ASN A 42 -16.32 -24.65 42.39
CA ASN A 42 -15.31 -24.33 41.39
C ASN A 42 -14.35 -25.49 41.09
N LEU A 43 -14.14 -26.44 42.01
CA LEU A 43 -13.36 -27.66 41.76
C LEU A 43 -14.18 -28.75 41.05
N ASP A 44 -15.51 -28.69 41.20
CA ASP A 44 -16.42 -29.66 40.59
C ASP A 44 -16.77 -29.33 39.14
N ILE A 45 -16.70 -28.05 38.73
CA ILE A 45 -16.84 -27.66 37.32
C ILE A 45 -15.63 -28.12 36.48
N PRO A 46 -15.82 -28.54 35.22
CA PRO A 46 -14.73 -29.01 34.36
C PRO A 46 -13.56 -28.04 34.24
N PHE A 47 -13.85 -26.72 34.25
CA PHE A 47 -12.83 -25.67 34.17
C PHE A 47 -11.86 -25.69 35.37
N GLY A 48 -12.33 -25.95 36.59
CA GLY A 48 -11.46 -25.96 37.77
C GLY A 48 -10.51 -27.15 37.84
N ARG A 49 -10.75 -28.18 37.05
CA ARG A 49 -9.93 -29.39 36.93
C ARG A 49 -8.87 -29.30 35.84
N LEU A 50 -8.85 -28.20 35.06
CA LEU A 50 -7.83 -28.01 34.04
C LEU A 50 -6.44 -27.98 34.69
N PRO A 51 -5.42 -28.62 34.09
CA PRO A 51 -4.03 -28.49 34.49
C PRO A 51 -3.51 -27.04 34.38
N ASP A 52 -2.44 -26.71 35.11
CA ASP A 52 -1.87 -25.34 35.14
C ASP A 52 -1.26 -24.94 33.78
N ASP A 53 -0.68 -25.88 33.05
CA ASP A 53 -0.18 -25.70 31.68
C ASP A 53 -1.29 -25.31 30.70
N ILE A 54 -2.49 -25.86 30.86
CA ILE A 54 -3.65 -25.45 30.06
C ILE A 54 -4.11 -24.04 30.43
N PHE A 55 -4.07 -23.68 31.71
CA PHE A 55 -4.37 -22.30 32.12
C PHE A 55 -3.33 -21.31 31.60
N GLU A 56 -2.06 -21.70 31.60
CA GLU A 56 -0.97 -20.92 31.02
C GLU A 56 -1.22 -20.70 29.52
N GLU A 57 -1.52 -21.75 28.76
CA GLU A 57 -1.81 -21.65 27.32
C GLU A 57 -3.05 -20.78 27.04
N ILE A 58 -4.15 -20.96 27.80
CA ILE A 58 -5.33 -20.11 27.71
C ILE A 58 -4.96 -18.64 27.99
N ALA A 59 -4.17 -18.39 29.03
CA ALA A 59 -3.78 -17.04 29.40
C ALA A 59 -2.88 -16.40 28.33
N ILE A 60 -1.92 -17.15 27.77
CA ILE A 60 -1.07 -16.69 26.67
C ILE A 60 -1.94 -16.33 25.46
N HIS A 61 -2.81 -17.22 24.99
CA HIS A 61 -3.68 -16.94 23.85
C HIS A 61 -4.63 -15.77 24.10
N TYR A 62 -5.18 -15.67 25.30
CA TYR A 62 -6.04 -14.54 25.66
C TYR A 62 -5.27 -13.23 25.61
N VAL A 63 -4.09 -13.17 26.24
CA VAL A 63 -3.24 -11.98 26.25
C VAL A 63 -2.78 -11.62 24.83
N ASP A 64 -2.42 -12.60 24.00
CA ASP A 64 -2.01 -12.37 22.61
C ASP A 64 -3.17 -11.88 21.73
N PHE A 65 -4.37 -12.43 21.91
CA PHE A 65 -5.59 -11.91 21.29
C PHE A 65 -5.85 -10.45 21.71
N TRP A 66 -5.67 -10.13 22.98
CA TRP A 66 -5.78 -8.75 23.47
C TRP A 66 -4.72 -7.82 22.89
N ARG A 67 -3.50 -8.32 22.65
CA ARG A 67 -2.42 -7.55 22.03
C ARG A 67 -2.69 -7.27 20.56
N SER A 68 -3.36 -8.17 19.83
CA SER A 68 -3.67 -8.00 18.40
C SER A 68 -4.88 -7.10 18.11
N MET A 69 -5.69 -6.77 19.12
CA MET A 69 -6.76 -5.77 19.01
C MET A 69 -6.19 -4.34 19.04
N GLU A 70 -5.43 -4.02 18.00
CA GLU A 70 -4.37 -3.00 17.97
C GLU A 70 -4.81 -1.52 18.09
N ARG A 71 -6.10 -1.20 18.26
CA ARG A 71 -6.55 0.21 18.07
C ARG A 71 -7.58 0.77 19.05
N HIS A 72 -8.23 -0.02 19.90
CA HIS A 72 -9.44 0.47 20.59
C HIS A 72 -9.61 0.11 22.06
N ILE A 73 -8.63 -0.54 22.70
CA ILE A 73 -8.82 -0.95 24.10
C ILE A 73 -7.60 -0.65 24.95
N GLU A 74 -7.87 -0.18 26.18
CA GLU A 74 -6.87 0.00 27.23
C GLU A 74 -5.95 -1.22 27.26
N ALA A 75 -4.65 -1.03 27.06
CA ALA A 75 -3.64 -2.09 26.94
C ALA A 75 -3.51 -3.03 28.13
N PHE A 76 -4.29 -2.77 29.17
CA PHE A 76 -4.36 -3.53 30.39
C PHE A 76 -5.68 -4.28 30.57
N GLY A 77 -6.57 -4.27 29.56
CA GLY A 77 -7.88 -4.94 29.60
C GLY A 77 -7.80 -6.45 29.78
N TRP A 78 -6.71 -7.07 29.34
CA TRP A 78 -6.51 -8.50 29.57
C TRP A 78 -6.45 -8.88 31.06
N ARG A 79 -6.21 -7.93 31.99
CA ARG A 79 -6.17 -8.19 33.44
C ARG A 79 -7.43 -8.85 33.98
N ASP A 80 -8.56 -8.68 33.30
CA ASP A 80 -9.85 -9.18 33.76
C ASP A 80 -9.87 -10.70 33.89
N ILE A 81 -9.03 -11.40 33.12
CA ILE A 81 -8.82 -12.84 33.25
C ILE A 81 -8.24 -13.23 34.63
N MET A 82 -7.50 -12.32 35.28
CA MET A 82 -6.98 -12.54 36.64
C MET A 82 -8.08 -12.44 37.72
N ALA A 83 -9.26 -11.91 37.40
CA ALA A 83 -10.38 -11.83 38.32
C ALA A 83 -11.25 -13.10 38.32
N VAL A 84 -11.06 -13.99 37.34
CA VAL A 84 -11.89 -15.20 37.17
C VAL A 84 -11.74 -16.19 38.33
N ASN A 85 -10.50 -16.53 38.70
CA ASN A 85 -10.19 -17.47 39.79
C ASN A 85 -8.76 -17.22 40.30
N SER A 86 -8.52 -17.41 41.61
CA SER A 86 -7.21 -17.31 42.23
C SER A 86 -6.14 -18.23 41.62
N ARG A 87 -6.51 -19.45 41.17
CA ARG A 87 -5.57 -20.40 40.54
C ARG A 87 -5.05 -19.86 39.20
N LEU A 88 -5.96 -19.46 38.32
CA LEU A 88 -5.61 -18.82 37.04
C LEU A 88 -4.77 -17.56 37.25
N ARG A 89 -5.13 -16.74 38.25
CA ARG A 89 -4.34 -15.58 38.65
C ARG A 89 -2.91 -15.96 39.05
N SER A 90 -2.72 -17.01 39.85
CA SER A 90 -1.38 -17.47 40.25
C SER A 90 -0.58 -17.93 39.04
N VAL A 91 -1.17 -18.75 38.17
CA VAL A 91 -0.53 -19.20 36.92
C VAL A 91 -0.07 -18.00 36.09
N ILE A 92 -0.95 -17.03 35.85
CA ILE A 92 -0.61 -15.80 35.12
C ILE A 92 0.54 -15.03 35.77
N ILE A 93 0.54 -14.86 37.10
CA ILE A 93 1.59 -14.14 37.83
C ILE A 93 2.95 -14.86 37.70
N GLU A 94 2.93 -16.18 37.62
CA GLU A 94 4.14 -17.01 37.59
C GLU A 94 4.71 -17.18 36.17
N THR A 95 3.86 -17.10 35.13
CA THR A 95 4.20 -17.18 33.70
C THR A 95 4.86 -15.90 33.18
N PRO A 96 6.19 -15.86 32.99
CA PRO A 96 6.92 -14.62 32.69
C PRO A 96 6.62 -14.03 31.30
N SER A 97 6.28 -14.87 30.31
CA SER A 97 6.02 -14.48 28.92
C SER A 97 4.84 -13.49 28.78
N ILE A 98 3.86 -13.58 29.68
CA ILE A 98 2.69 -12.67 29.73
C ILE A 98 3.13 -11.23 30.10
N TRP A 99 4.20 -11.09 30.88
CA TRP A 99 4.68 -9.80 31.41
C TRP A 99 5.72 -9.10 30.51
N THR A 100 6.02 -9.66 29.34
CA THR A 100 7.05 -9.13 28.42
C THR A 100 6.64 -7.86 27.69
N THR A 101 5.35 -7.56 27.60
CA THR A 101 4.84 -6.37 26.89
C THR A 101 4.63 -5.23 27.87
N ILE A 102 5.38 -4.14 27.69
CA ILE A 102 5.41 -3.00 28.60
C ILE A 102 5.08 -1.73 27.81
N SER A 103 4.06 -1.01 28.26
CA SER A 103 3.77 0.32 27.74
C SER A 103 4.56 1.39 28.49
N LEU A 104 5.13 2.33 27.76
CA LEU A 104 5.85 3.47 28.31
C LEU A 104 4.91 4.53 28.90
N ASP A 105 3.62 4.49 28.54
CA ASP A 105 2.59 5.40 29.09
C ASP A 105 2.13 5.00 30.49
N TRP A 106 2.48 3.79 30.93
CA TRP A 106 2.11 3.30 32.25
C TRP A 106 2.88 4.04 33.36
N PRO A 107 2.25 4.17 34.55
CA PRO A 107 2.97 4.57 35.75
C PRO A 107 4.23 3.74 35.96
N THR A 108 5.28 4.36 36.48
CA THR A 108 6.59 3.74 36.71
C THR A 108 6.51 2.46 37.52
N GLU A 109 5.64 2.44 38.53
CA GLU A 109 5.46 1.32 39.44
C GLU A 109 4.93 0.09 38.68
N LEU A 110 4.03 0.31 37.71
CA LEU A 110 3.48 -0.77 36.91
C LEU A 110 4.53 -1.32 35.93
N ARG A 111 5.32 -0.43 35.32
CA ARG A 111 6.44 -0.83 34.44
C ARG A 111 7.46 -1.68 35.19
N ASP A 112 7.82 -1.28 36.41
CA ASP A 112 8.77 -2.01 37.25
C ASP A 112 8.25 -3.41 37.64
N ILE A 113 6.95 -3.53 37.96
CA ILE A 113 6.29 -4.82 38.23
C ILE A 113 6.39 -5.74 37.02
N PHE A 114 6.07 -5.24 35.82
CA PHE A 114 6.13 -6.03 34.59
C PHE A 114 7.56 -6.44 34.28
N HIS A 115 8.49 -5.49 34.36
CA HIS A 115 9.90 -5.74 34.12
C HIS A 115 10.46 -6.82 35.06
N THR A 116 10.14 -6.76 36.35
CA THR A 116 10.56 -7.79 37.32
C THR A 116 9.92 -9.15 37.02
N ARG A 117 8.64 -9.19 36.66
CA ARG A 117 7.94 -10.44 36.33
C ARG A 117 8.33 -11.06 35.01
N ALA A 118 8.84 -10.27 34.07
CA ALA A 118 9.40 -10.79 32.81
C ALA A 118 10.66 -11.65 33.03
N LYS A 119 11.30 -11.60 34.21
CA LYS A 119 12.45 -12.44 34.60
C LYS A 119 13.59 -12.44 33.55
N GLY A 120 13.84 -11.29 32.92
CA GLY A 120 14.90 -11.13 31.91
C GLY A 120 14.56 -11.68 30.51
N LEU A 121 13.32 -12.10 30.27
CA LEU A 121 12.85 -12.41 28.92
C LEU A 121 12.92 -11.16 28.01
N PRO A 122 13.02 -11.35 26.68
CA PRO A 122 12.97 -10.23 25.74
C PRO A 122 11.71 -9.38 25.90
N LEU A 123 11.88 -8.06 25.85
CA LEU A 123 10.80 -7.11 26.13
C LEU A 123 10.20 -6.57 24.82
N ASN A 124 8.88 -6.47 24.81
CA ASN A 124 8.11 -5.77 23.79
C ASN A 124 7.66 -4.43 24.37
N VAL A 125 8.43 -3.39 24.08
CA VAL A 125 8.18 -2.05 24.62
C VAL A 125 7.36 -1.27 23.61
N ARG A 126 6.26 -0.66 24.05
CA ARG A 126 5.40 0.14 23.18
C ARG A 126 4.88 1.41 23.85
N THR A 127 4.16 2.22 23.10
CA THR A 127 3.30 3.27 23.63
C THR A 127 1.87 2.99 23.15
N ASP A 128 0.91 2.97 24.06
CA ASP A 128 -0.52 2.83 23.73
C ASP A 128 -1.16 4.19 23.47
N LYS A 129 -0.59 5.23 24.05
CA LYS A 129 -0.91 6.63 23.82
C LYS A 129 0.33 7.32 23.25
N TYR A 130 0.16 8.59 22.94
CA TYR A 130 1.25 9.39 22.44
C TYR A 130 2.15 9.89 23.57
N ILE A 131 3.44 9.68 23.38
CA ILE A 131 4.48 10.31 24.20
C ILE A 131 4.85 11.64 23.51
N GLY A 132 4.99 12.72 24.27
CA GLY A 132 5.47 14.00 23.72
C GLY A 132 5.03 15.24 24.48
N LEU A 133 3.81 15.23 25.01
CA LEU A 133 3.24 16.42 25.68
C LEU A 133 3.84 16.71 27.06
N ASN A 134 4.30 15.67 27.78
CA ASN A 134 4.81 15.79 29.14
C ASN A 134 6.31 15.46 29.16
N GLU A 135 7.15 16.48 29.39
CA GLU A 135 8.60 16.33 29.45
C GLU A 135 9.03 15.30 30.50
N HIS A 136 8.41 15.28 31.68
CA HIS A 136 8.72 14.30 32.72
C HIS A 136 8.40 12.87 32.26
N GLN A 137 7.25 12.64 31.61
CA GLN A 137 6.92 11.32 31.06
C GLN A 137 7.91 10.90 29.97
N SER A 138 8.27 11.82 29.06
CA SER A 138 9.29 11.61 28.03
C SER A 138 10.63 11.22 28.66
N GLN A 139 11.13 11.99 29.63
CA GLN A 139 12.39 11.68 30.33
C GLN A 139 12.35 10.31 31.02
N MET A 140 11.23 9.96 31.68
CA MET A 140 11.07 8.65 32.34
C MET A 140 10.94 7.50 31.35
N ALA A 141 10.31 7.70 30.19
CA ALA A 141 10.27 6.73 29.10
C ALA A 141 11.67 6.53 28.51
N GLY A 142 12.39 7.62 28.24
CA GLY A 142 13.75 7.60 27.74
C GLY A 142 14.74 6.91 28.69
N LYS A 143 14.62 7.13 30.00
CA LYS A 143 15.39 6.42 31.02
C LYS A 143 15.10 4.93 31.03
N PHE A 144 13.83 4.54 30.91
CA PHE A 144 13.46 3.12 30.84
C PHE A 144 14.05 2.45 29.59
N LEU A 145 13.98 3.10 28.43
CA LEU A 145 14.56 2.58 27.19
C LEU A 145 16.08 2.38 27.30
N SER A 146 16.81 3.37 27.83
CA SER A 146 18.26 3.29 27.94
C SER A 146 18.72 2.20 28.92
N GLN A 147 17.98 1.96 29.99
CA GLN A 147 18.26 0.90 30.97
C GLN A 147 18.00 -0.51 30.41
N ASN A 148 17.07 -0.65 29.46
CA ASN A 148 16.60 -1.93 28.95
C ASN A 148 17.05 -2.24 27.52
N ILE A 149 17.91 -1.42 26.92
CA ILE A 149 18.28 -1.53 25.50
C ILE A 149 18.77 -2.92 25.09
N GLY A 150 19.44 -3.64 26.01
CA GLY A 150 19.98 -4.98 25.77
C GLY A 150 18.92 -6.10 25.76
N THR A 151 17.71 -5.85 26.27
CA THR A 151 16.64 -6.85 26.38
C THR A 151 15.46 -6.59 25.46
N ILE A 152 15.30 -5.37 24.95
CA ILE A 152 14.20 -5.00 24.05
C ILE A 152 14.31 -5.76 22.72
N SER A 153 13.28 -6.54 22.39
CA SER A 153 13.12 -7.26 21.12
C SER A 153 12.13 -6.61 20.16
N SER A 154 11.16 -5.87 20.67
CA SER A 154 10.19 -5.11 19.87
C SER A 154 10.03 -3.72 20.46
N LEU A 155 10.07 -2.68 19.63
CA LEU A 155 9.92 -1.28 20.03
C LEU A 155 8.89 -0.58 19.14
N VAL A 156 7.77 -0.14 19.71
CA VAL A 156 6.72 0.59 18.98
C VAL A 156 6.48 1.94 19.65
N LEU A 157 6.84 3.04 19.02
CA LEU A 157 6.67 4.37 19.58
C LEU A 157 5.66 5.18 18.77
N ASN A 158 4.55 5.53 19.41
CA ASN A 158 3.63 6.56 18.95
C ASN A 158 3.98 7.88 19.64
N TRP A 159 4.35 8.87 18.86
CA TRP A 159 4.71 10.20 19.32
C TRP A 159 3.66 11.19 18.88
N HIS A 160 3.33 12.17 19.72
CA HIS A 160 2.47 13.28 19.33
C HIS A 160 3.29 14.56 19.41
N ALA A 161 3.58 15.13 18.25
CA ALA A 161 4.05 16.49 18.19
C ALA A 161 2.86 17.38 18.57
N ASP A 162 3.01 18.14 19.66
CA ASP A 162 1.98 19.06 20.09
C ASP A 162 1.62 19.97 18.91
N MET A 163 0.32 20.16 18.67
CA MET A 163 -0.15 21.08 17.65
C MET A 163 0.33 22.44 18.11
N GLU A 164 1.45 22.90 17.53
CA GLU A 164 2.09 24.19 17.82
C GLU A 164 1.00 25.28 17.78
N LEU A 165 0.38 25.58 18.93
CA LEU A 165 -0.27 26.86 19.15
C LEU A 165 0.83 27.87 18.87
N GLU A 166 0.63 28.73 17.87
CA GLU A 166 1.57 29.58 17.11
C GLU A 166 2.56 30.45 17.95
N GLY A 167 3.28 29.87 18.91
CA GLY A 167 4.08 30.59 19.90
C GLY A 167 4.53 29.75 21.10
N GLY A 168 4.14 28.47 21.20
CA GLY A 168 4.64 27.56 22.23
C GLY A 168 6.11 27.19 22.03
N THR A 169 6.87 27.11 23.12
CA THR A 169 8.23 26.55 23.14
C THR A 169 8.16 25.11 22.60
N GLY A 170 8.57 24.91 21.34
CA GLY A 170 8.26 23.71 20.56
C GLY A 170 8.45 22.40 21.33
N SER A 171 7.41 21.57 21.32
CA SER A 171 7.44 20.25 21.93
C SER A 171 8.66 19.45 21.42
N PRO A 172 9.32 18.65 22.26
CA PRO A 172 10.46 17.86 21.84
C PRO A 172 10.06 16.94 20.68
N LYS A 173 10.81 17.02 19.58
CA LYS A 173 10.62 16.15 18.42
C LYS A 173 11.02 14.72 18.78
N LEU A 174 10.35 13.71 18.24
CA LEU A 174 10.73 12.30 18.44
C LEU A 174 12.20 12.06 18.06
N SER A 175 12.70 12.67 16.99
CA SER A 175 14.12 12.59 16.61
C SER A 175 15.08 13.08 17.70
N THR A 176 14.73 14.15 18.42
CA THR A 176 15.51 14.67 19.56
C THR A 176 15.45 13.68 20.74
N PHE A 177 14.27 13.14 21.04
CA PHE A 177 14.08 12.13 22.07
C PHE A 177 14.93 10.87 21.80
N LEU A 178 14.84 10.32 20.59
CA LEU A 178 15.63 9.16 20.18
C LEU A 178 17.13 9.48 20.25
N LYS A 179 17.56 10.64 19.76
CA LYS A 179 18.98 11.05 19.82
C LYS A 179 19.49 11.15 21.27
N GLN A 180 18.67 11.64 22.20
CA GLN A 180 19.04 11.84 23.59
C GLN A 180 19.12 10.54 24.38
N HIS A 181 18.13 9.65 24.22
CA HIS A 181 17.99 8.47 25.08
C HIS A 181 18.50 7.18 24.46
N ILE A 182 18.45 7.09 23.13
CA ILE A 182 18.92 5.93 22.37
C ILE A 182 20.26 6.25 21.71
N GLY A 183 20.36 7.42 21.05
CA GLY A 183 21.58 7.92 20.44
C GLY A 183 22.25 6.90 19.50
N THR A 184 23.51 6.59 19.77
CA THR A 184 24.32 5.62 19.01
C THR A 184 24.39 4.24 19.68
N HIS A 185 23.60 4.01 20.73
CA HIS A 185 23.63 2.73 21.43
C HIS A 185 23.10 1.61 20.52
N SER A 186 23.68 0.42 20.66
CA SER A 186 23.26 -0.76 19.88
C SER A 186 22.10 -1.46 20.59
N PHE A 187 21.08 -1.85 19.83
CA PHE A 187 20.04 -2.78 20.26
C PHE A 187 20.39 -4.19 19.77
N PRO A 188 21.08 -5.01 20.59
CA PRO A 188 21.55 -6.33 20.15
C PRO A 188 20.43 -7.35 19.95
N ARG A 189 19.21 -7.08 20.46
CA ARG A 189 18.06 -8.01 20.43
C ARG A 189 16.85 -7.47 19.68
N LEU A 190 16.87 -6.22 19.22
CA LEU A 190 15.71 -5.58 18.59
C LEU A 190 15.48 -6.17 17.19
N LYS A 191 14.36 -6.88 17.05
CA LYS A 191 13.89 -7.52 15.83
C LYS A 191 12.83 -6.69 15.11
N HIS A 192 11.98 -6.00 15.85
CA HIS A 192 10.90 -5.20 15.28
C HIS A 192 10.94 -3.78 15.83
N ALA A 193 10.88 -2.79 14.95
CA ALA A 193 10.82 -1.38 15.34
C ALA A 193 9.75 -0.66 14.52
N ALA A 194 8.92 0.13 15.18
CA ALA A 194 7.93 1.01 14.55
C ALA A 194 7.96 2.39 15.21
N PHE A 195 8.05 3.44 14.40
CA PHE A 195 8.10 4.82 14.87
C PHE A 195 7.04 5.64 14.13
N PHE A 196 6.07 6.16 14.88
CA PHE A 196 4.97 6.97 14.39
C PHE A 196 5.06 8.36 15.03
N ASP A 197 5.01 9.42 14.23
CA ASP A 197 5.07 10.82 14.70
C ASP A 197 3.82 11.57 14.21
N GLU A 198 2.77 11.48 15.02
CA GLU A 198 1.47 12.06 14.74
C GLU A 198 1.49 13.54 15.13
N GLY A 199 1.43 14.44 14.15
CA GLY A 199 1.48 15.88 14.40
C GLY A 199 2.65 16.60 13.75
N ALA A 200 3.53 15.87 13.04
CA ALA A 200 4.22 16.50 11.92
C ALA A 200 3.12 17.05 10.98
N GLN A 201 2.82 18.35 11.12
CA GLN A 201 1.76 19.00 10.37
C GLN A 201 1.82 18.57 8.90
N LYS A 202 0.67 18.45 8.23
CA LYS A 202 0.56 18.23 6.76
C LYS A 202 1.39 19.19 5.90
N TYR A 203 2.00 20.21 6.53
CA TYR A 203 2.82 21.25 5.92
C TYR A 203 4.32 21.07 6.18
N ARG A 204 4.77 20.10 6.99
CA ARG A 204 6.19 19.85 7.21
C ARG A 204 6.74 18.92 6.13
N VAL A 205 7.27 19.61 5.14
CA VAL A 205 7.73 19.14 3.84
C VAL A 205 8.78 18.03 3.85
N PHE A 206 9.51 17.80 4.94
CA PHE A 206 10.60 16.82 4.96
C PHE A 206 10.64 16.10 6.30
N GLY A 207 10.48 14.78 6.26
CA GLY A 207 10.43 13.97 7.48
C GLY A 207 11.74 13.99 8.27
N HIS A 208 11.60 13.68 9.56
CA HIS A 208 12.69 13.68 10.50
C HIS A 208 13.67 12.54 10.25
N THR A 209 14.93 12.79 10.56
CA THR A 209 16.00 11.81 10.36
C THR A 209 16.35 11.17 11.69
N ILE A 210 16.42 9.85 11.69
CA ILE A 210 16.77 9.08 12.89
C ILE A 210 17.97 8.18 12.60
N THR A 211 18.67 7.78 13.65
CA THR A 211 19.73 6.78 13.62
C THR A 211 19.37 5.66 14.56
N ILE A 212 19.41 4.42 14.08
CA ILE A 212 19.18 3.22 14.89
C ILE A 212 20.26 2.20 14.56
N ASN A 213 20.88 1.62 15.59
CA ASN A 213 21.86 0.56 15.45
C ASN A 213 21.25 -0.74 15.98
N ALA A 214 20.65 -1.54 15.09
CA ALA A 214 19.97 -2.78 15.43
C ALA A 214 20.38 -3.90 14.44
N PRO A 215 21.49 -4.61 14.69
CA PRO A 215 22.06 -5.56 13.72
C PRO A 215 21.19 -6.80 13.48
N VAL A 216 20.23 -7.08 14.35
CA VAL A 216 19.28 -8.20 14.24
C VAL A 216 17.87 -7.75 13.88
N LEU A 217 17.71 -6.51 13.40
CA LEU A 217 16.42 -5.97 13.00
C LEU A 217 15.88 -6.74 11.79
N GLU A 218 14.65 -7.23 11.90
CA GLU A 218 13.91 -8.01 10.90
C GLU A 218 12.78 -7.17 10.28
N THR A 219 12.14 -6.29 11.05
CA THR A 219 11.06 -5.41 10.58
C THR A 219 11.26 -3.96 11.05
N LEU A 220 11.12 -3.02 10.13
CA LEU A 220 11.18 -1.59 10.40
C LEU A 220 10.00 -0.86 9.75
N VAL A 221 9.22 -0.14 10.56
CA VAL A 221 8.14 0.75 10.12
C VAL A 221 8.46 2.17 10.54
N LEU A 222 8.40 3.10 9.59
CA LEU A 222 8.64 4.53 9.79
C LEU A 222 7.47 5.32 9.23
N GLU A 223 6.84 6.16 10.03
CA GLU A 223 5.82 7.10 9.55
C GLU A 223 6.33 8.53 9.75
N THR A 224 6.31 9.33 8.68
CA THR A 224 6.86 10.71 8.61
C THR A 224 8.37 10.82 8.91
N MET A 225 9.10 9.70 8.90
CA MET A 225 10.52 9.63 9.25
C MET A 225 11.35 8.82 8.26
N VAL A 226 12.65 9.10 8.21
CA VAL A 226 13.62 8.34 7.41
C VAL A 226 14.90 8.07 8.21
N LEU A 227 15.58 6.97 7.90
CA LEU A 227 16.92 6.74 8.46
C LEU A 227 17.92 7.72 7.83
N LYS A 228 18.86 8.23 8.63
CA LYS A 228 19.88 9.16 8.15
C LYS A 228 20.80 8.49 7.11
N PRO A 229 20.71 8.84 5.81
CA PRO A 229 21.40 8.15 4.71
C PRO A 229 22.93 8.28 4.78
N THR A 230 23.45 9.32 5.44
CA THR A 230 24.89 9.54 5.64
C THR A 230 25.49 8.72 6.78
N LYS A 231 24.67 8.08 7.63
CA LYS A 231 25.11 7.33 8.83
C LYS A 231 24.33 6.03 9.01
N LEU A 232 24.11 5.30 7.93
CA LEU A 232 23.42 4.01 7.98
C LEU A 232 24.35 2.91 8.48
N SER A 233 23.89 2.18 9.48
CA SER A 233 24.45 0.87 9.83
C SER A 233 23.90 -0.21 8.89
N PRO A 234 24.69 -1.25 8.56
CA PRO A 234 24.16 -2.41 7.86
C PRO A 234 22.98 -3.07 8.59
N PHE A 235 21.93 -3.44 7.86
CA PHE A 235 20.78 -4.20 8.35
C PHE A 235 20.73 -5.58 7.67
N PRO A 236 21.62 -6.52 8.04
CA PRO A 236 21.79 -7.77 7.32
C PRO A 236 20.59 -8.73 7.44
N ARG A 237 19.66 -8.47 8.35
CA ARG A 237 18.48 -9.32 8.62
C ARG A 237 17.16 -8.63 8.33
N LEU A 238 17.16 -7.38 7.88
CA LEU A 238 15.93 -6.65 7.66
C LEU A 238 15.22 -7.22 6.44
N THR A 239 14.10 -7.91 6.67
CA THR A 239 13.28 -8.52 5.63
C THR A 239 12.11 -7.61 5.25
N ASN A 240 11.61 -6.80 6.19
CA ASN A 240 10.44 -5.95 6.01
C ASN A 240 10.78 -4.49 6.30
N LEU A 241 10.64 -3.62 5.31
CA LEU A 241 10.79 -2.17 5.44
C LEU A 241 9.52 -1.47 4.98
N GLU A 242 8.96 -0.64 5.85
CA GLU A 242 7.81 0.19 5.53
C GLU A 242 8.07 1.65 5.91
N ILE A 243 7.84 2.56 4.97
CA ILE A 243 7.95 4.00 5.16
C ILE A 243 6.65 4.64 4.67
N ARG A 244 5.99 5.43 5.51
CA ARG A 244 4.69 6.05 5.20
C ARG A 244 4.71 7.55 5.40
N ASN A 245 3.82 8.25 4.69
CA ASN A 245 3.51 9.68 4.90
C ASN A 245 4.78 10.55 4.96
N LEU A 246 5.75 10.27 4.09
CA LEU A 246 7.06 10.91 4.10
C LEU A 246 7.36 11.50 2.73
N ILE A 247 7.67 12.78 2.62
CA ILE A 247 8.30 13.32 1.40
C ILE A 247 9.79 12.90 1.38
N THR A 248 10.15 12.08 0.40
CA THR A 248 11.51 11.54 0.23
C THR A 248 11.86 11.40 -1.25
N PHE A 249 13.14 11.21 -1.53
CA PHE A 249 13.68 11.09 -2.88
C PHE A 249 14.49 9.82 -3.05
N ALA A 250 14.72 9.44 -4.31
CA ALA A 250 15.53 8.28 -4.65
C ALA A 250 16.92 8.32 -3.99
N ASP A 251 17.57 9.48 -3.95
CA ASP A 251 18.90 9.65 -3.36
C ASP A 251 18.96 9.33 -1.86
N GLU A 252 17.82 9.35 -1.17
CA GLU A 252 17.69 9.04 0.27
C GLU A 252 17.37 7.58 0.49
N ILE A 253 16.52 7.03 -0.38
CA ILE A 253 16.06 5.64 -0.32
C ILE A 253 17.13 4.67 -0.85
N ILE A 254 17.89 5.03 -1.89
CA ILE A 254 18.91 4.17 -2.47
C ILE A 254 19.98 3.74 -1.44
N PRO A 255 20.58 4.65 -0.64
CA PRO A 255 21.48 4.27 0.45
C PRO A 255 20.83 3.31 1.46
N LEU A 256 19.55 3.52 1.77
CA LEU A 256 18.80 2.68 2.70
C LEU A 256 18.60 1.27 2.14
N LEU A 257 18.19 1.14 0.88
CA LEU A 257 18.04 -0.16 0.24
C LEU A 257 19.40 -0.88 0.15
N ALA A 258 20.48 -0.15 -0.14
CA ALA A 258 21.82 -0.73 -0.26
C ALA A 258 22.35 -1.38 1.02
N VAL A 259 21.88 -0.96 2.20
CA VAL A 259 22.29 -1.54 3.49
C VAL A 259 21.40 -2.70 3.95
N CYS A 260 20.40 -3.10 3.17
CA CYS A 260 19.39 -4.11 3.51
C CYS A 260 19.42 -5.32 2.54
N PRO A 261 20.50 -6.13 2.51
CA PRO A 261 20.64 -7.20 1.51
C PRO A 261 19.64 -8.35 1.65
N ALA A 262 19.01 -8.51 2.81
CA ALA A 262 18.00 -9.55 3.10
C ALA A 262 16.56 -9.07 2.91
N LEU A 263 16.36 -7.88 2.32
CA LEU A 263 15.04 -7.27 2.18
C LEU A 263 14.16 -8.11 1.25
N GLU A 264 13.02 -8.56 1.77
CA GLU A 264 12.02 -9.32 1.03
C GLU A 264 10.83 -8.44 0.64
N PHE A 265 10.38 -7.58 1.55
CA PHE A 265 9.22 -6.71 1.39
C PHE A 265 9.61 -5.27 1.70
N CYS A 266 9.38 -4.39 0.73
CA CYS A 266 9.63 -2.96 0.88
C CYS A 266 8.42 -2.16 0.39
N SER A 267 7.88 -1.30 1.24
CA SER A 267 6.80 -0.37 0.90
C SER A 267 7.21 1.04 1.31
N ILE A 268 7.26 1.97 0.36
CA ILE A 268 7.62 3.36 0.58
C ILE A 268 6.49 4.20 -0.02
N GLU A 269 5.72 4.85 0.83
CA GLU A 269 4.68 5.79 0.44
C GLU A 269 5.19 7.21 0.66
N THR A 270 5.43 7.91 -0.46
CA THR A 270 5.82 9.32 -0.42
C THR A 270 4.64 10.23 -0.72
N GLU A 271 4.55 11.32 0.04
CA GLU A 271 3.66 12.42 -0.31
C GLU A 271 4.29 13.27 -1.42
N ASP A 272 3.46 13.87 -2.27
CA ASP A 272 3.97 14.78 -3.30
C ASP A 272 4.42 16.08 -2.63
N PRO A 273 5.68 16.51 -2.80
CA PRO A 273 6.02 17.88 -2.48
C PRO A 273 5.13 18.80 -3.35
N SER A 274 4.18 19.48 -2.72
CA SER A 274 3.43 20.58 -3.34
C SER A 274 4.37 21.48 -4.17
N GLU A 275 3.89 21.94 -5.33
CA GLU A 275 4.64 22.77 -6.29
C GLU A 275 5.37 23.97 -5.64
N ASP A 276 4.89 24.44 -4.48
CA ASP A 276 5.47 25.54 -3.71
C ASP A 276 6.79 25.20 -2.99
N ILE A 277 7.23 23.94 -3.01
CA ILE A 277 8.45 23.52 -2.32
C ILE A 277 9.65 23.76 -3.23
N ASP A 278 10.37 24.84 -2.93
CA ASP A 278 11.61 25.25 -3.59
C ASP A 278 12.59 24.07 -3.70
N ASP A 279 12.95 23.69 -4.93
CA ASP A 279 13.92 22.64 -5.25
C ASP A 279 15.28 22.87 -4.53
N ASN A 280 15.58 24.11 -4.12
CA ASN A 280 16.75 24.43 -3.31
C ASN A 280 16.79 23.73 -1.94
N ILE A 281 15.65 23.32 -1.38
CA ILE A 281 15.63 22.66 -0.06
C ILE A 281 16.34 21.28 -0.13
N ASN A 282 16.42 20.67 -1.31
CA ASN A 282 17.08 19.38 -1.50
C ASN A 282 18.61 19.44 -1.33
N LEU A 283 19.26 20.53 -1.72
CA LEU A 283 20.72 20.66 -1.68
C LEU A 283 21.30 20.75 -0.27
N PHE A 284 20.53 21.25 0.70
CA PHE A 284 21.00 21.50 2.07
C PHE A 284 20.47 20.49 3.09
N ARG A 285 19.59 19.55 2.71
CA ARG A 285 18.96 18.62 3.65
C ARG A 285 19.97 17.70 4.35
N TRP A 286 21.06 17.35 3.66
CA TRP A 286 22.04 16.39 4.17
C TRP A 286 23.39 17.06 4.42
N ASP A 287 23.77 17.15 5.71
CA ASP A 287 25.13 17.48 6.14
C ASP A 287 26.08 16.35 5.67
N GLY A 288 26.55 16.42 4.43
CA GLY A 288 27.55 15.50 3.87
C GLY A 288 27.20 14.98 2.47
N ARG A 289 28.17 14.30 1.86
CA ARG A 289 27.96 13.63 0.57
C ARG A 289 27.20 12.32 0.81
N LEU A 290 26.07 12.16 0.13
CA LEU A 290 25.37 10.87 0.08
C LEU A 290 26.29 9.80 -0.53
N PRO A 291 26.23 8.56 -0.04
CA PRO A 291 27.05 7.48 -0.59
C PRO A 291 26.65 7.23 -2.05
N ARG A 292 27.64 7.17 -2.93
CA ARG A 292 27.43 6.87 -4.35
C ARG A 292 27.24 5.37 -4.53
N ILE A 293 25.99 4.94 -4.63
CA ILE A 293 25.63 3.54 -4.89
C ILE A 293 25.52 3.35 -6.39
N GLN A 294 26.26 2.37 -6.92
CA GLN A 294 26.26 2.04 -8.36
C GLN A 294 25.38 0.83 -8.69
N ILE A 295 25.13 -0.05 -7.72
CA ILE A 295 24.33 -1.28 -7.90
C ILE A 295 23.57 -1.52 -6.60
N LEU A 296 22.27 -1.82 -6.70
CA LEU A 296 21.44 -2.30 -5.59
C LEU A 296 21.35 -3.82 -5.66
N HIS A 297 22.00 -4.51 -4.72
CA HIS A 297 22.00 -5.97 -4.65
C HIS A 297 20.97 -6.45 -3.61
N LEU A 298 19.77 -6.76 -4.08
CA LEU A 298 18.63 -7.23 -3.27
C LEU A 298 18.16 -8.62 -3.73
N PRO A 299 18.94 -9.69 -3.46
CA PRO A 299 18.66 -11.03 -3.97
C PRO A 299 17.42 -11.67 -3.35
N ALA A 300 17.02 -11.25 -2.14
CA ALA A 300 15.85 -11.76 -1.43
C ALA A 300 14.55 -11.02 -1.76
N LEU A 301 14.61 -9.97 -2.58
CA LEU A 301 13.48 -9.07 -2.82
C LEU A 301 12.32 -9.82 -3.51
N LYS A 302 11.17 -9.82 -2.85
CA LYS A 302 9.91 -10.37 -3.36
C LYS A 302 8.97 -9.26 -3.78
N VAL A 303 8.88 -8.19 -3.00
CA VAL A 303 7.98 -7.05 -3.27
C VAL A 303 8.69 -5.73 -2.98
N LEU A 304 8.64 -4.81 -3.96
CA LEU A 304 9.06 -3.43 -3.81
C LEU A 304 7.95 -2.50 -4.30
N THR A 305 7.35 -1.75 -3.40
CA THR A 305 6.38 -0.71 -3.75
C THR A 305 6.96 0.65 -3.37
N ILE A 306 7.05 1.57 -4.34
CA ILE A 306 7.49 2.95 -4.10
C ILE A 306 6.43 3.88 -4.72
N ALA A 307 5.53 4.38 -3.87
CA ALA A 307 4.46 5.28 -4.27
C ALA A 307 4.91 6.73 -4.30
N GLY A 308 4.37 7.52 -5.23
CA GLY A 308 4.48 8.99 -5.27
C GLY A 308 5.82 9.55 -5.73
N PHE A 309 6.78 8.70 -6.14
CA PHE A 309 8.06 9.18 -6.66
C PHE A 309 7.89 9.93 -8.00
N ARG A 310 8.75 10.92 -8.25
CA ARG A 310 8.95 11.48 -9.59
C ARG A 310 9.61 10.43 -10.49
N ILE A 311 9.32 10.47 -11.80
CA ILE A 311 9.86 9.51 -12.77
C ILE A 311 11.38 9.37 -12.68
N LEU A 312 12.14 10.47 -12.63
CA LEU A 312 13.61 10.43 -12.58
C LEU A 312 14.14 9.63 -11.38
N GLY A 313 13.44 9.71 -10.24
CA GLY A 313 13.74 8.91 -9.06
C GLY A 313 13.52 7.42 -9.31
N ILE A 314 12.41 7.07 -9.96
CA ILE A 314 12.09 5.69 -10.36
C ILE A 314 13.12 5.15 -11.35
N MET A 315 13.51 5.95 -12.35
CA MET A 315 14.57 5.57 -13.30
C MET A 315 15.85 5.24 -12.56
N THR A 316 16.23 6.09 -11.60
CA THR A 316 17.45 5.90 -10.81
C THR A 316 17.40 4.62 -10.00
N VAL A 317 16.28 4.34 -9.32
CA VAL A 317 16.08 3.09 -8.57
C VAL A 317 16.11 1.87 -9.50
N LEU A 318 15.38 1.89 -10.62
CA LEU A 318 15.33 0.77 -11.57
C LEU A 318 16.66 0.49 -12.27
N ARG A 319 17.42 1.53 -12.64
CA ARG A 319 18.76 1.36 -13.23
C ARG A 319 19.71 0.65 -12.26
N LEU A 320 19.54 0.83 -10.95
CA LEU A 320 20.36 0.22 -9.92
C LEU A 320 19.90 -1.21 -9.54
N LEU A 321 18.60 -1.53 -9.70
CA LEU A 321 17.97 -2.83 -9.34
C LEU A 321 18.14 -3.92 -10.40
N GLN A 322 19.32 -4.06 -11.01
CA GLN A 322 19.51 -4.98 -12.14
C GLN A 322 19.39 -6.49 -11.80
N ASN A 323 19.33 -6.87 -10.52
CA ASN A 323 19.49 -8.25 -10.05
C ASN A 323 18.28 -8.86 -9.32
N SER A 324 17.06 -8.34 -9.54
CA SER A 324 15.84 -8.84 -8.86
C SER A 324 14.74 -9.27 -9.84
N PRO A 325 15.01 -10.24 -10.76
CA PRO A 325 14.07 -10.62 -11.83
C PRO A 325 12.80 -11.32 -11.33
N HIS A 326 12.75 -11.72 -10.06
CA HIS A 326 11.60 -12.39 -9.44
C HIS A 326 10.78 -11.47 -8.53
N ALA A 327 11.19 -10.21 -8.36
CA ALA A 327 10.48 -9.27 -7.50
C ALA A 327 9.24 -8.69 -8.22
N GLU A 328 8.15 -8.52 -7.47
CA GLU A 328 7.04 -7.63 -7.84
C GLU A 328 7.41 -6.21 -7.45
N ILE A 329 7.77 -5.41 -8.45
CA ILE A 329 8.14 -4.00 -8.33
C ILE A 329 6.95 -3.15 -8.78
N SER A 330 6.52 -2.20 -7.97
CA SER A 330 5.37 -1.35 -8.25
C SER A 330 5.68 0.10 -7.90
N PHE A 331 5.31 1.02 -8.78
CA PHE A 331 5.44 2.45 -8.57
C PHE A 331 4.08 3.16 -8.69
N PRO A 332 3.19 2.99 -7.70
CA PRO A 332 1.85 3.55 -7.74
C PRO A 332 1.86 5.08 -7.61
N GLY A 333 0.92 5.74 -8.29
CA GLY A 333 0.79 7.19 -8.22
C GLY A 333 2.04 7.97 -8.65
N THR A 334 2.84 7.43 -9.58
CA THR A 334 3.99 8.14 -10.14
C THR A 334 3.50 9.38 -10.86
N ARG A 335 4.02 10.54 -10.47
CA ARG A 335 3.71 11.82 -11.12
C ARG A 335 4.77 12.18 -12.14
N TRP A 336 4.29 12.72 -13.25
CA TRP A 336 5.12 13.39 -14.24
C TRP A 336 5.04 14.88 -13.98
N VAL A 337 6.16 15.46 -13.56
CA VAL A 337 6.31 16.91 -13.57
C VAL A 337 6.82 17.24 -14.97
N GLU A 338 5.92 17.65 -15.86
CA GLU A 338 6.33 18.36 -17.07
C GLU A 338 6.94 19.67 -16.58
N TYR A 339 8.27 19.78 -16.58
CA TYR A 339 8.92 21.06 -16.35
C TYR A 339 8.42 22.00 -17.43
N GLU A 340 7.78 23.11 -17.03
CA GLU A 340 7.38 24.16 -17.96
C GLU A 340 8.64 24.66 -18.68
N GLU A 341 8.81 24.21 -19.92
CA GLU A 341 9.62 24.83 -20.98
C GLU A 341 11.15 24.94 -20.80
N SER A 342 11.79 24.39 -19.75
CA SER A 342 13.25 24.53 -19.58
C SER A 342 14.06 23.21 -19.71
N GLU A 343 14.79 23.10 -20.82
CA GLU A 343 16.06 22.39 -21.06
C GLU A 343 16.11 20.85 -21.10
N LEU A 344 15.11 20.12 -20.59
CA LEU A 344 14.99 18.67 -20.81
C LEU A 344 14.00 18.38 -21.94
N ASP A 345 14.34 18.78 -23.17
CA ASP A 345 13.58 18.52 -24.42
C ASP A 345 13.52 17.03 -24.83
N GLY A 346 13.78 16.10 -23.91
CA GLY A 346 13.57 14.68 -24.15
C GLY A 346 12.08 14.37 -24.11
N PRO A 347 11.44 13.93 -25.21
CA PRO A 347 10.06 13.50 -25.16
C PRO A 347 9.89 12.39 -24.12
N PHE A 348 8.72 12.33 -23.45
CA PHE A 348 8.36 11.28 -22.47
C PHE A 348 8.76 9.87 -22.92
N SER A 349 8.71 9.63 -24.24
CA SER A 349 9.20 8.43 -24.89
C SER A 349 10.60 8.04 -24.44
N ASP A 350 11.56 8.96 -24.42
CA ASP A 350 12.96 8.65 -24.18
C ASP A 350 13.18 8.19 -22.73
N SER A 351 12.50 8.83 -21.79
CA SER A 351 12.52 8.42 -20.37
C SER A 351 11.84 7.07 -20.18
N LEU A 352 10.67 6.85 -20.79
CA LEU A 352 9.97 5.57 -20.70
C LEU A 352 10.79 4.44 -21.36
N GLN A 353 11.41 4.70 -22.50
CA GLN A 353 12.30 3.77 -23.19
C GLN A 353 13.48 3.42 -22.30
N GLU A 354 14.14 4.40 -21.68
CA GLU A 354 15.30 4.15 -20.83
C GLU A 354 14.92 3.34 -19.57
N VAL A 355 13.69 3.53 -19.04
CA VAL A 355 13.15 2.71 -17.96
C VAL A 355 12.88 1.28 -18.40
N LEU A 356 12.17 1.12 -19.52
CA LEU A 356 11.67 -0.18 -19.95
C LEU A 356 12.75 -1.01 -20.62
N GLN A 357 13.67 -0.41 -21.39
CA GLN A 357 14.64 -1.13 -22.23
C GLN A 357 15.51 -2.15 -21.47
N PRO A 358 16.07 -1.86 -20.28
CA PRO A 358 16.83 -2.84 -19.52
C PRO A 358 15.95 -3.98 -19.00
N GLN A 359 14.70 -3.65 -18.63
CA GLN A 359 13.81 -4.56 -17.92
C GLN A 359 13.04 -5.48 -18.86
N ILE A 360 12.55 -4.95 -19.97
CA ILE A 360 11.69 -5.64 -20.94
C ILE A 360 12.36 -6.86 -21.58
N ARG A 361 13.69 -6.97 -21.54
CA ARG A 361 14.39 -8.20 -21.98
C ARG A 361 14.07 -9.41 -21.10
N ASN A 362 13.63 -9.17 -19.87
CA ASN A 362 13.27 -10.20 -18.90
C ASN A 362 11.76 -10.52 -18.90
N PHE A 363 10.96 -9.79 -19.67
CA PHE A 363 9.51 -9.91 -19.71
C PHE A 363 9.02 -10.12 -21.13
N ASP A 364 8.03 -10.99 -21.32
CA ASP A 364 7.46 -11.29 -22.62
C ASP A 364 6.01 -10.82 -22.75
N GLN A 365 5.42 -10.30 -21.68
CA GLN A 365 4.11 -9.68 -21.67
C GLN A 365 4.16 -8.21 -21.25
N LEU A 366 3.50 -7.35 -22.02
CA LEU A 366 3.20 -5.96 -21.66
C LEU A 366 1.69 -5.80 -21.51
N VAL A 367 1.25 -5.33 -20.34
CA VAL A 367 -0.13 -4.96 -20.05
C VAL A 367 -0.19 -3.45 -19.88
N VAL A 368 -1.11 -2.80 -20.59
CA VAL A 368 -1.32 -1.35 -20.53
C VAL A 368 -2.76 -1.15 -20.14
N ASP A 369 -2.96 -0.66 -18.92
CA ASP A 369 -4.27 -0.48 -18.30
C ASP A 369 -4.54 1.01 -18.13
N GLN A 370 -5.51 1.52 -18.88
CA GLN A 370 -5.95 2.89 -18.81
C GLN A 370 -7.10 2.98 -17.82
N VAL A 371 -6.86 3.70 -16.72
CA VAL A 371 -7.86 3.91 -15.66
C VAL A 371 -8.30 5.37 -15.71
N ASN A 372 -9.58 5.60 -15.99
CA ASN A 372 -10.15 6.94 -15.98
C ASN A 372 -10.93 7.11 -14.66
N GLN A 373 -10.36 7.86 -13.72
CA GLN A 373 -10.97 8.01 -12.40
C GLN A 373 -12.25 8.86 -12.50
N SER A 374 -13.38 8.24 -12.18
CA SER A 374 -14.72 8.74 -12.48
C SER A 374 -15.16 10.06 -11.81
N CYS A 375 -14.34 10.71 -10.98
CA CYS A 375 -14.69 11.96 -10.31
C CYS A 375 -13.73 13.13 -10.60
N SER A 376 -12.59 12.85 -11.20
CA SER A 376 -11.52 13.80 -11.38
C SER A 376 -11.20 13.85 -12.89
N SER A 377 -10.76 14.97 -13.45
CA SER A 377 -10.40 15.08 -14.88
C SER A 377 -9.08 14.36 -15.23
N TRP A 378 -8.68 13.36 -14.44
CA TRP A 378 -7.35 12.76 -14.46
C TRP A 378 -7.46 11.40 -15.14
N ARG A 379 -6.60 11.18 -16.13
CA ARG A 379 -6.43 9.88 -16.76
C ARG A 379 -5.16 9.29 -16.19
N GLU A 380 -5.27 8.09 -15.64
CA GLU A 380 -4.14 7.30 -15.19
C GLU A 380 -3.86 6.23 -16.24
N SER A 381 -2.58 5.95 -16.45
CA SER A 381 -2.15 4.88 -17.33
C SER A 381 -1.14 4.03 -16.59
N LYS A 382 -1.51 2.78 -16.41
CA LYS A 382 -0.75 1.78 -15.69
C LYS A 382 -0.11 0.84 -16.71
N PHE A 383 1.20 0.85 -16.77
CA PHE A 383 2.01 -0.04 -17.58
C PHE A 383 2.49 -1.17 -16.68
N ARG A 384 2.36 -2.40 -17.13
CA ARG A 384 2.73 -3.59 -16.38
C ARG A 384 3.52 -4.53 -17.26
N LEU A 385 4.74 -4.85 -16.86
CA LEU A 385 5.55 -5.90 -17.48
C LEU A 385 5.38 -7.20 -16.68
N CYS A 386 5.08 -8.30 -17.37
CA CYS A 386 4.86 -9.63 -16.79
C CYS A 386 5.61 -10.71 -17.57
N SER A 387 5.87 -11.86 -16.93
CA SER A 387 6.32 -13.07 -17.61
C SER A 387 5.12 -14.01 -17.85
N MET A 388 4.95 -14.54 -19.07
CA MET A 388 3.77 -15.31 -19.52
C MET A 388 3.42 -16.53 -18.66
N GLU A 389 4.37 -17.11 -17.93
CA GLU A 389 4.10 -18.20 -17.00
C GLU A 389 3.13 -17.80 -15.86
N ASP A 390 2.91 -16.50 -15.64
CA ASP A 390 2.00 -15.95 -14.62
C ASP A 390 0.53 -15.84 -15.08
N SER A 391 0.22 -16.13 -16.34
CA SER A 391 -1.10 -15.82 -16.92
C SER A 391 -2.18 -16.88 -16.70
N SER A 392 -1.90 -17.94 -15.92
CA SER A 392 -2.93 -18.86 -15.44
C SER A 392 -3.48 -18.37 -14.09
N PRO A 393 -4.72 -17.85 -14.02
CA PRO A 393 -5.29 -17.34 -12.78
C PRO A 393 -5.60 -18.42 -11.73
N ASP A 394 -5.48 -19.72 -12.05
CA ASP A 394 -6.10 -20.80 -11.26
C ASP A 394 -5.15 -21.68 -10.45
N ILE A 395 -3.83 -21.49 -10.51
CA ILE A 395 -2.90 -22.36 -9.78
C ILE A 395 -1.82 -21.50 -9.13
N GLY A 396 -1.69 -21.60 -7.80
CA GLY A 396 -0.78 -20.83 -6.94
C GLY A 396 0.71 -21.08 -7.17
N HIS A 397 1.15 -21.04 -8.42
CA HIS A 397 2.56 -21.05 -8.80
C HIS A 397 3.21 -19.73 -8.40
N LEU A 398 4.49 -19.82 -8.01
CA LEU A 398 5.31 -18.66 -7.66
C LEU A 398 5.22 -17.63 -8.78
N LYS A 399 4.60 -16.48 -8.48
CA LYS A 399 4.58 -15.32 -9.36
C LYS A 399 6.01 -15.00 -9.76
N ARG A 400 6.33 -15.04 -11.06
CA ARG A 400 7.55 -14.46 -11.58
C ARG A 400 7.52 -12.94 -11.36
N GLY A 401 8.65 -12.30 -11.60
CA GLY A 401 8.77 -10.86 -11.39
C GLY A 401 7.71 -10.09 -12.18
N ARG A 402 7.35 -8.93 -11.66
CA ARG A 402 6.34 -8.05 -12.25
C ARG A 402 6.80 -6.62 -12.05
N ILE A 403 6.68 -5.77 -13.06
CA ILE A 403 6.97 -4.34 -12.91
C ILE A 403 5.70 -3.56 -13.27
N ASP A 404 5.08 -2.95 -12.27
CA ASP A 404 3.95 -2.03 -12.39
C ASP A 404 4.46 -0.58 -12.35
N LEU A 405 4.25 0.18 -13.42
CA LEU A 405 4.49 1.61 -13.50
C LEU A 405 3.13 2.30 -13.65
N GLU A 406 2.69 3.03 -12.64
CA GLU A 406 1.42 3.76 -12.71
C GLU A 406 1.68 5.24 -12.87
N PHE A 407 1.33 5.76 -14.04
CA PHE A 407 1.52 7.17 -14.37
C PHE A 407 0.21 7.92 -14.20
N SER A 408 0.21 8.88 -13.27
CA SER A 408 -0.84 9.87 -13.15
C SER A 408 -0.42 11.13 -13.91
N LYS A 409 -1.24 11.55 -14.87
CA LYS A 409 -0.98 12.77 -15.63
C LYS A 409 -1.53 13.95 -14.85
N ASN A 410 -0.64 14.80 -14.36
CA ASN A 410 -1.04 16.06 -13.75
C ASN A 410 -1.65 17.01 -14.79
N ARG A 411 -2.49 17.90 -14.30
CA ARG A 411 -3.53 18.70 -14.99
C ARG A 411 -2.98 19.75 -15.98
N ILE A 412 -2.11 19.39 -16.92
CA ILE A 412 -1.39 20.34 -17.79
C ILE A 412 -1.64 20.02 -19.26
N TYR A 413 -2.88 20.07 -19.75
CA TYR A 413 -3.10 20.41 -21.15
C TYR A 413 -4.21 21.46 -21.22
N LYS A 414 -3.79 22.66 -21.65
CA LYS A 414 -4.65 23.72 -22.18
C LYS A 414 -5.50 23.11 -23.32
N GLU A 415 -6.67 23.70 -23.54
CA GLU A 415 -7.89 23.16 -24.15
C GLU A 415 -7.81 22.51 -25.56
N ASP A 416 -6.64 22.40 -26.21
CA ASP A 416 -6.57 22.17 -27.66
C ASP A 416 -5.91 20.85 -28.12
N GLY A 417 -5.52 19.95 -27.22
CA GLY A 417 -4.99 18.64 -27.63
C GLY A 417 -4.96 17.60 -26.53
N GLU A 418 -5.99 16.75 -26.46
CA GLU A 418 -5.98 15.54 -25.62
C GLU A 418 -4.93 14.55 -26.15
N GLY A 419 -3.69 14.65 -25.68
CA GLY A 419 -2.67 13.65 -25.94
C GLY A 419 -3.09 12.30 -25.35
N ASP A 420 -3.31 11.31 -26.20
CA ASP A 420 -3.61 9.93 -25.82
C ASP A 420 -2.41 9.33 -25.05
N PRO A 421 -2.60 8.81 -23.82
CA PRO A 421 -1.50 8.29 -23.00
C PRO A 421 -0.83 7.04 -23.57
N LEU A 422 -1.41 6.40 -24.59
CA LEU A 422 -0.76 5.33 -25.34
C LEU A 422 0.26 5.87 -26.34
N VAL A 423 0.15 7.13 -26.78
CA VAL A 423 1.05 7.71 -27.79
C VAL A 423 2.52 7.51 -27.43
N PRO A 424 2.97 7.85 -26.20
CA PRO A 424 4.38 7.72 -25.92
C PRO A 424 4.88 6.28 -25.88
N LEU A 425 4.03 5.31 -25.49
CA LEU A 425 4.38 3.90 -25.58
C LEU A 425 4.57 3.48 -27.05
N PHE A 426 3.62 3.81 -27.92
CA PHE A 426 3.71 3.45 -29.33
C PHE A 426 4.80 4.24 -30.08
N SER A 427 5.25 5.38 -29.54
CA SER A 427 6.40 6.12 -30.07
C SER A 427 7.74 5.46 -29.77
N ILE A 428 7.85 4.66 -28.70
CA ILE A 428 9.13 4.02 -28.30
C ILE A 428 9.28 2.60 -28.86
N LEU A 429 8.18 1.86 -29.04
CA LEU A 429 8.21 0.51 -29.60
C LEU A 429 9.05 0.39 -30.89
N PRO A 430 9.10 1.41 -31.78
CA PRO A 430 9.94 1.40 -32.97
C PRO A 430 11.44 1.20 -32.78
N ASP A 431 11.98 1.42 -31.58
CA ASP A 431 13.41 1.28 -31.36
C ASP A 431 13.86 -0.16 -31.15
N GLY A 432 12.96 -1.14 -31.38
CA GLY A 432 13.27 -2.57 -31.38
C GLY A 432 13.60 -3.16 -30.00
N PHE A 433 13.47 -2.38 -28.93
CA PHE A 433 13.74 -2.89 -27.57
C PHE A 433 12.71 -3.94 -27.13
N ALA A 434 11.50 -3.88 -27.68
CA ALA A 434 10.38 -4.77 -27.36
C ALA A 434 10.31 -6.02 -28.26
N THR A 435 11.38 -6.33 -29.00
CA THR A 435 11.41 -7.47 -29.94
C THR A 435 11.15 -8.82 -29.29
N HIS A 436 11.33 -8.96 -27.97
CA HIS A 436 11.05 -10.19 -27.21
C HIS A 436 9.60 -10.34 -26.76
N LEU A 437 8.78 -9.29 -26.83
CA LEU A 437 7.39 -9.36 -26.40
C LEU A 437 6.61 -10.37 -27.24
N SER A 438 6.03 -11.37 -26.57
CA SER A 438 5.16 -12.38 -27.14
C SER A 438 3.68 -12.06 -26.95
N SER A 439 3.36 -11.21 -25.97
CA SER A 439 1.99 -10.86 -25.57
C SER A 439 1.84 -9.35 -25.26
N LEU A 440 0.77 -8.74 -25.78
CA LEU A 440 0.38 -7.35 -25.49
C LEU A 440 -1.09 -7.32 -25.07
N HIS A 441 -1.38 -6.72 -23.92
CA HIS A 441 -2.73 -6.54 -23.41
C HIS A 441 -3.03 -5.06 -23.23
N LEU A 442 -4.04 -4.55 -23.92
CA LEU A 442 -4.53 -3.18 -23.79
C LEU A 442 -5.88 -3.21 -23.06
N ILE A 443 -5.96 -2.65 -21.87
CA ILE A 443 -7.15 -2.61 -21.02
C ILE A 443 -7.61 -1.15 -20.91
N ASP A 444 -8.90 -0.89 -21.16
CA ASP A 444 -9.58 0.32 -20.73
C ASP A 444 -10.47 -0.04 -19.54
N SER A 445 -9.97 0.23 -18.33
CA SER A 445 -10.68 -0.01 -17.07
C SER A 445 -11.60 1.15 -16.68
N THR A 446 -11.91 2.09 -17.59
CA THR A 446 -12.79 3.21 -17.32
C THR A 446 -14.18 2.70 -16.88
N PRO A 447 -14.58 2.89 -15.61
CA PRO A 447 -15.89 2.45 -15.17
C PRO A 447 -16.97 3.22 -15.93
N GLU A 448 -17.92 2.51 -16.53
CA GLU A 448 -19.11 3.13 -17.12
C GLU A 448 -19.92 3.76 -15.98
N CYS A 449 -19.69 5.06 -15.75
CA CYS A 449 -20.41 5.79 -14.72
C CYS A 449 -21.90 5.76 -15.08
N PRO A 450 -22.79 5.19 -14.24
CA PRO A 450 -24.21 5.12 -14.54
C PRO A 450 -24.72 6.54 -14.79
N LYS A 451 -25.34 6.76 -15.96
CA LYS A 451 -25.84 8.07 -16.36
C LYS A 451 -26.83 8.57 -15.32
N SER A 452 -26.40 9.45 -14.42
CA SER A 452 -27.33 10.04 -13.45
C SER A 452 -28.34 10.90 -14.22
N ASN A 453 -29.63 10.64 -14.03
CA ASN A 453 -30.72 11.32 -14.75
C ASN A 453 -30.71 12.86 -14.60
N LYS A 454 -29.96 13.40 -13.63
CA LYS A 454 -29.84 14.83 -13.36
C LYS A 454 -28.77 15.55 -14.18
N GLN A 455 -27.98 14.84 -14.99
CA GLN A 455 -26.77 15.41 -15.64
C GLN A 455 -26.94 15.60 -17.15
N LYS A 456 -28.06 16.18 -17.59
CA LYS A 456 -28.36 16.45 -19.02
C LYS A 456 -27.47 17.51 -19.69
N ARG A 457 -26.47 18.08 -19.02
CA ARG A 457 -25.69 19.22 -19.52
C ARG A 457 -24.16 19.13 -19.37
N ARG A 458 -23.60 18.03 -18.86
CA ARG A 458 -22.13 17.90 -18.86
C ARG A 458 -21.65 17.39 -20.22
N PRO A 459 -20.57 17.95 -20.78
CA PRO A 459 -19.98 17.48 -22.03
C PRO A 459 -19.72 15.98 -21.92
N HIS A 460 -20.03 15.26 -23.00
CA HIS A 460 -19.88 13.81 -23.08
C HIS A 460 -18.50 13.40 -22.56
N ARG A 461 -18.48 12.54 -21.52
CA ARG A 461 -17.24 11.88 -21.11
C ARG A 461 -16.73 11.10 -22.32
N ARG A 462 -15.65 11.62 -22.91
CA ARG A 462 -14.96 10.96 -24.02
C ARG A 462 -14.41 9.67 -23.45
N SER A 463 -14.82 8.56 -24.06
CA SER A 463 -14.27 7.25 -23.75
C SER A 463 -12.84 7.22 -24.30
N ALA A 464 -11.96 6.42 -23.71
CA ALA A 464 -10.62 6.29 -24.26
C ALA A 464 -10.72 5.78 -25.70
N THR A 465 -9.96 6.41 -26.59
CA THR A 465 -9.82 5.98 -27.99
C THR A 465 -8.40 5.51 -28.16
N LEU A 466 -8.22 4.41 -28.89
CA LEU A 466 -6.88 3.99 -29.30
C LEU A 466 -6.21 5.04 -30.19
N PRO A 467 -4.86 5.08 -30.25
CA PRO A 467 -4.13 6.01 -31.11
C PRO A 467 -4.50 5.91 -32.59
N SER A 468 -4.03 6.88 -33.38
CA SER A 468 -4.24 6.86 -34.82
C SER A 468 -3.65 5.58 -35.44
N PRO A 469 -4.25 5.06 -36.53
CA PRO A 469 -3.74 3.85 -37.20
C PRO A 469 -2.27 3.94 -37.60
N ALA A 470 -1.80 5.13 -37.99
CA ALA A 470 -0.40 5.36 -38.35
C ALA A 470 0.56 5.15 -37.17
N LEU A 471 0.18 5.63 -35.97
CA LEU A 471 1.00 5.46 -34.78
C LEU A 471 0.99 4.01 -34.29
N LEU A 472 -0.18 3.36 -34.29
CA LEU A 472 -0.29 1.94 -33.98
C LEU A 472 0.57 1.10 -34.93
N LEU A 473 0.44 1.33 -36.24
CA LEU A 473 1.23 0.65 -37.26
C LEU A 473 2.74 0.85 -37.04
N SER A 474 3.16 2.06 -36.69
CA SER A 474 4.57 2.35 -36.36
C SER A 474 5.06 1.46 -35.22
N GLY A 475 4.35 1.41 -34.09
CA GLY A 475 4.77 0.59 -32.94
C GLY A 475 4.74 -0.92 -33.22
N PHE A 476 3.70 -1.43 -33.88
CA PHE A 476 3.57 -2.88 -34.16
C PHE A 476 4.58 -3.41 -35.18
N ARG A 477 5.17 -2.57 -36.05
CA ARG A 477 6.22 -3.00 -36.99
C ARG A 477 7.44 -3.59 -36.29
N TYR A 478 7.69 -3.21 -35.04
CA TYR A 478 8.89 -3.58 -34.29
C TYR A 478 8.63 -4.62 -33.20
N LEU A 479 7.48 -5.29 -33.30
CA LEU A 479 7.08 -6.41 -32.46
C LEU A 479 6.99 -7.70 -33.29
N PRO A 480 8.12 -8.21 -33.83
CA PRO A 480 8.13 -9.35 -34.74
C PRO A 480 7.67 -10.65 -34.06
N ASN A 481 7.87 -10.77 -32.75
CA ASN A 481 7.56 -11.96 -31.96
C ASN A 481 6.21 -11.89 -31.25
N LEU A 482 5.44 -10.81 -31.43
CA LEU A 482 4.12 -10.69 -30.81
C LEU A 482 3.19 -11.76 -31.37
N THR A 483 2.74 -12.67 -30.50
CA THR A 483 1.87 -13.82 -30.85
C THR A 483 0.44 -13.65 -30.37
N ILE A 484 0.24 -12.89 -29.29
CA ILE A 484 -1.05 -12.67 -28.62
C ILE A 484 -1.29 -11.16 -28.48
N LEU A 485 -2.48 -10.71 -28.88
CA LEU A 485 -2.97 -9.36 -28.65
C LEU A 485 -4.34 -9.41 -27.97
N ARG A 486 -4.41 -8.88 -26.74
CA ARG A 486 -5.63 -8.81 -25.95
C ARG A 486 -6.10 -7.36 -25.84
N LEU A 487 -7.39 -7.13 -26.03
CA LEU A 487 -8.04 -5.84 -25.81
C LEU A 487 -9.24 -6.02 -24.90
N SER A 488 -9.33 -5.22 -23.84
CA SER A 488 -10.41 -5.28 -22.86
C SER A 488 -11.04 -3.89 -22.68
N GLY A 489 -12.37 -3.78 -22.76
CA GLY A 489 -13.12 -2.55 -22.42
C GLY A 489 -13.11 -1.40 -23.45
N TRP A 490 -12.51 -1.57 -24.62
CA TRP A 490 -12.35 -0.47 -25.59
C TRP A 490 -13.61 -0.19 -26.40
N LYS A 491 -14.10 1.04 -26.42
CA LYS A 491 -15.34 1.40 -27.17
C LYS A 491 -15.20 1.46 -28.68
N ASN A 492 -14.00 1.48 -29.21
CA ASN A 492 -13.78 1.38 -30.64
C ASN A 492 -12.35 0.93 -30.92
N ILE A 493 -12.21 -0.30 -31.43
CA ILE A 493 -10.91 -0.86 -31.83
C ILE A 493 -10.69 -0.83 -33.36
N ASP A 494 -11.53 -0.14 -34.13
CA ASP A 494 -11.42 -0.09 -35.58
C ASP A 494 -10.09 0.50 -36.05
N ASN A 495 -9.57 1.52 -35.34
CA ASN A 495 -8.26 2.10 -35.66
C ASN A 495 -7.14 1.07 -35.59
N LEU A 496 -7.21 0.15 -34.62
CA LEU A 496 -6.26 -0.97 -34.51
C LEU A 496 -6.40 -1.92 -35.69
N LEU A 497 -7.62 -2.35 -36.00
CA LEU A 497 -7.88 -3.28 -37.10
C LEU A 497 -7.43 -2.69 -38.45
N VAL A 498 -7.66 -1.39 -38.66
CA VAL A 498 -7.20 -0.64 -39.83
C VAL A 498 -5.67 -0.54 -39.87
N ALA A 499 -4.99 -0.38 -38.73
CA ALA A 499 -3.53 -0.32 -38.66
C ALA A 499 -2.87 -1.62 -39.17
N PHE A 500 -3.52 -2.77 -39.00
CA PHE A 500 -3.05 -4.05 -39.55
C PHE A 500 -3.43 -4.25 -41.03
N GLY A 501 -4.21 -3.36 -41.62
CA GLY A 501 -4.67 -3.43 -43.00
C GLY A 501 -3.64 -2.92 -44.01
N SER A 502 -3.61 -3.57 -45.17
CA SER A 502 -2.72 -3.31 -46.31
C SER A 502 -2.87 -1.88 -46.86
N LYS A 503 -4.09 -1.31 -46.77
CA LYS A 503 -4.39 0.04 -47.30
C LYS A 503 -3.73 1.17 -46.50
N GLY A 504 -3.33 0.93 -45.25
CA GLY A 504 -2.64 1.95 -44.45
C GLY A 504 -1.23 2.29 -44.96
N LEU A 505 -0.61 1.41 -45.75
CA LEU A 505 0.75 1.61 -46.25
C LEU A 505 0.83 2.44 -47.55
N GLU A 506 -0.23 2.50 -48.35
CA GLU A 506 -0.16 3.09 -49.70
C GLU A 506 -0.32 4.62 -49.71
N SER A 507 -0.79 5.23 -48.62
CA SER A 507 -1.23 6.63 -48.61
C SER A 507 -0.21 7.68 -48.14
N THR A 508 1.01 7.29 -47.70
CA THR A 508 2.01 8.26 -47.20
C THR A 508 3.21 8.50 -48.12
N SER A 509 3.38 7.75 -49.21
CA SER A 509 4.50 7.96 -50.15
C SER A 509 4.15 9.03 -51.19
N GLY A 510 4.09 10.29 -50.76
CA GLY A 510 4.15 11.44 -51.65
C GLY A 510 5.55 11.56 -52.23
N SER A 511 5.78 10.94 -53.37
CA SER A 511 6.67 11.42 -54.45
C SER A 511 7.93 12.20 -54.01
N ASP A 512 8.98 11.51 -53.55
CA ASP A 512 10.34 11.93 -53.90
C ASP A 512 11.32 10.75 -53.88
N GLY A 513 12.32 10.82 -54.76
CA GLY A 513 13.04 9.70 -55.37
C GLY A 513 13.66 8.61 -54.48
N GLY A 514 13.29 7.36 -54.77
CA GLY A 514 14.26 6.35 -55.19
C GLY A 514 15.05 5.58 -54.12
N VAL A 515 14.38 4.93 -53.17
CA VAL A 515 14.95 3.75 -52.47
C VAL A 515 13.99 2.57 -52.66
N PRO A 516 14.43 1.44 -53.25
CA PRO A 516 13.57 0.29 -53.52
C PRO A 516 13.04 -0.28 -52.20
N HIS A 517 11.73 -0.11 -52.03
CA HIS A 517 10.97 -0.38 -50.83
C HIS A 517 11.10 -1.84 -50.34
N ASP A 518 11.40 -1.95 -49.05
CA ASP A 518 11.21 -3.13 -48.22
C ASP A 518 9.82 -3.72 -48.50
N ARG A 519 9.80 -4.97 -48.97
CA ARG A 519 8.58 -5.63 -49.46
C ARG A 519 7.55 -5.75 -48.34
N HIS A 520 6.55 -4.87 -48.32
CA HIS A 520 5.24 -5.00 -47.66
C HIS A 520 5.17 -5.96 -46.46
N LEU A 521 6.06 -5.79 -45.47
CA LEU A 521 6.01 -6.62 -44.27
C LEU A 521 4.81 -6.16 -43.45
N LEU A 522 3.83 -7.05 -43.32
CA LEU A 522 2.72 -6.82 -42.41
C LEU A 522 3.24 -6.68 -40.98
N PRO A 523 2.68 -5.76 -40.18
CA PRO A 523 3.03 -5.64 -38.78
C PRO A 523 2.72 -6.96 -38.04
N CYS A 524 3.62 -7.32 -37.13
CA CYS A 524 3.58 -8.55 -36.32
C CYS A 524 3.30 -9.83 -37.14
N PRO A 525 4.29 -10.33 -37.91
CA PRO A 525 4.13 -11.54 -38.70
C PRO A 525 3.80 -12.78 -37.86
N SER A 526 4.16 -12.79 -36.57
CA SER A 526 3.91 -13.88 -35.61
C SER A 526 2.56 -13.78 -34.92
N LEU A 527 1.78 -12.71 -35.13
CA LEU A 527 0.53 -12.50 -34.42
C LEU A 527 -0.54 -13.49 -34.92
N ARG A 528 -1.03 -14.32 -34.01
CA ARG A 528 -1.94 -15.46 -34.31
C ARG A 528 -3.14 -15.52 -33.38
N HIS A 529 -3.09 -14.90 -32.20
CA HIS A 529 -4.17 -14.92 -31.22
C HIS A 529 -4.67 -13.51 -30.96
N PHE A 530 -5.99 -13.33 -31.05
CA PHE A 530 -6.67 -12.09 -30.75
C PHE A 530 -7.76 -12.37 -29.72
N GLU A 531 -7.80 -11.57 -28.66
CA GLU A 531 -8.85 -11.65 -27.66
C GLU A 531 -9.46 -10.24 -27.48
N PHE A 532 -10.74 -10.09 -27.81
CA PHE A 532 -11.49 -8.84 -27.66
C PHE A 532 -12.56 -9.03 -26.59
N GLN A 533 -12.26 -8.61 -25.38
CA GLN A 533 -13.15 -8.67 -24.24
C GLN A 533 -13.87 -7.33 -24.07
N ASP A 534 -15.20 -7.33 -24.07
CA ASP A 534 -16.04 -6.14 -23.85
C ASP A 534 -15.61 -4.92 -24.70
N SER A 535 -15.10 -5.18 -25.90
CA SER A 535 -14.55 -4.17 -26.82
C SER A 535 -15.40 -4.10 -28.08
N GLN A 536 -15.71 -2.90 -28.55
CA GLN A 536 -16.55 -2.68 -29.72
C GLN A 536 -15.73 -2.48 -30.99
N PHE A 537 -16.23 -3.02 -32.10
CA PHE A 537 -15.65 -2.90 -33.44
C PHE A 537 -16.74 -2.98 -34.49
N THR A 538 -16.44 -2.47 -35.68
CA THR A 538 -17.28 -2.61 -36.87
C THR A 538 -17.02 -3.99 -37.51
N PRO A 539 -18.02 -4.89 -37.62
CA PRO A 539 -17.80 -6.24 -38.13
C PRO A 539 -17.20 -6.31 -39.54
N GLY A 540 -17.54 -5.35 -40.41
CA GLY A 540 -16.97 -5.26 -41.75
C GLY A 540 -15.45 -5.00 -41.74
N ILE A 541 -14.97 -4.18 -40.80
CA ILE A 541 -13.55 -3.88 -40.64
C ILE A 541 -12.80 -5.12 -40.11
N LEU A 542 -13.39 -5.84 -39.14
CA LEU A 542 -12.84 -7.11 -38.65
C LEU A 542 -12.71 -8.15 -39.77
N ILE A 543 -13.76 -8.35 -40.58
CA ILE A 543 -13.74 -9.31 -41.69
C ILE A 543 -12.67 -8.92 -42.72
N GLN A 544 -12.58 -7.63 -43.07
CA GLN A 544 -11.56 -7.14 -43.99
C GLN A 544 -10.15 -7.44 -43.45
N PHE A 545 -9.89 -7.13 -42.18
CA PHE A 545 -8.63 -7.44 -41.50
C PHE A 545 -8.27 -8.94 -41.58
N LEU A 546 -9.24 -9.82 -41.27
CA LEU A 546 -9.03 -11.28 -41.31
C LEU A 546 -8.74 -11.79 -42.73
N GLN A 547 -9.47 -11.29 -43.74
CA GLN A 547 -9.25 -11.64 -45.15
C GLN A 547 -7.86 -11.21 -45.62
N GLU A 548 -7.42 -10.01 -45.26
CA GLU A 548 -6.11 -9.50 -45.64
C GLU A 548 -4.98 -10.33 -45.02
N ARG A 549 -5.10 -10.72 -43.74
CA ARG A 549 -4.16 -11.65 -43.09
C ARG A 549 -4.19 -13.05 -43.71
N GLN A 550 -5.34 -13.55 -44.14
CA GLN A 550 -5.40 -14.84 -44.85
C GLN A 550 -4.72 -14.77 -46.22
N ARG A 551 -4.94 -13.67 -46.98
CA ARG A 551 -4.40 -13.45 -48.32
C ARG A 551 -2.87 -13.50 -48.37
N VAL A 552 -2.21 -13.04 -47.31
CA VAL A 552 -0.74 -13.06 -47.19
C VAL A 552 -0.19 -14.34 -46.54
N GLY A 553 -1.04 -15.32 -46.23
CA GLY A 553 -0.66 -16.57 -45.58
C GLY A 553 -0.45 -16.49 -44.05
N MET A 554 -0.90 -15.43 -43.39
CA MET A 554 -0.77 -15.22 -41.93
C MET A 554 -2.10 -15.46 -41.20
N LYS A 555 -2.68 -16.65 -41.37
CA LYS A 555 -4.00 -16.99 -40.82
C LYS A 555 -4.05 -16.82 -39.29
N VAL A 556 -5.11 -16.16 -38.79
CA VAL A 556 -5.39 -16.04 -37.35
C VAL A 556 -5.76 -17.42 -36.81
N SER A 557 -5.02 -17.87 -35.79
CA SER A 557 -5.21 -19.19 -35.18
C SER A 557 -6.36 -19.17 -34.20
N MET A 558 -6.43 -18.15 -33.33
CA MET A 558 -7.53 -18.00 -32.38
C MET A 558 -8.05 -16.58 -32.42
N LEU A 559 -9.38 -16.46 -32.49
CA LEU A 559 -10.09 -15.21 -32.25
C LEU A 559 -11.13 -15.45 -31.17
N LYS A 560 -10.94 -14.80 -30.02
CA LYS A 560 -11.89 -14.78 -28.91
C LYS A 560 -12.59 -13.44 -28.86
N VAL A 561 -13.91 -13.43 -28.80
CA VAL A 561 -14.72 -12.21 -28.70
C VAL A 561 -15.75 -12.38 -27.59
N THR A 562 -15.87 -11.41 -26.70
CA THR A 562 -16.91 -11.36 -25.66
C THR A 562 -17.99 -10.37 -26.08
N GLY A 563 -19.26 -10.80 -26.09
CA GLY A 563 -20.42 -9.97 -26.41
C GLY A 563 -21.12 -10.31 -27.73
N SER A 564 -22.38 -9.88 -27.89
CA SER A 564 -23.25 -10.21 -29.02
C SER A 564 -23.13 -9.24 -30.19
N LEU A 565 -21.90 -8.98 -30.67
CA LEU A 565 -21.65 -8.00 -31.74
C LEU A 565 -21.81 -8.58 -33.17
N LEU A 566 -21.81 -9.91 -33.30
CA LEU A 566 -21.88 -10.59 -34.59
C LEU A 566 -23.23 -11.30 -34.75
N ASP A 567 -23.89 -11.10 -35.89
CA ASP A 567 -25.01 -11.96 -36.28
C ASP A 567 -24.52 -13.32 -36.81
N GLU A 568 -25.41 -14.29 -37.00
CA GLU A 568 -25.02 -15.64 -37.41
C GLU A 568 -24.34 -15.69 -38.78
N ARG A 569 -24.72 -14.79 -39.69
CA ARG A 569 -24.10 -14.68 -41.01
C ARG A 569 -22.64 -14.25 -40.86
N LEU A 570 -22.37 -13.23 -40.06
CA LEU A 570 -21.03 -12.72 -39.79
C LEU A 570 -20.19 -13.75 -39.03
N ARG A 571 -20.76 -14.46 -38.04
CA ARG A 571 -20.08 -15.58 -37.35
C ARG A 571 -19.61 -16.65 -38.31
N SER A 572 -20.48 -17.05 -39.26
CA SER A 572 -20.10 -18.03 -40.28
C SER A 572 -18.93 -17.56 -41.15
N ILE A 573 -18.89 -16.27 -41.50
CA ILE A 573 -17.77 -15.70 -42.26
C ILE A 573 -16.49 -15.71 -41.42
N VAL A 574 -16.56 -15.27 -40.16
CA VAL A 574 -15.40 -15.24 -39.25
C VAL A 574 -14.84 -16.65 -39.03
N ARG A 575 -15.69 -17.66 -38.77
CA ARG A 575 -15.28 -19.07 -38.61
C ARG A 575 -14.55 -19.62 -39.84
N ALA A 576 -14.87 -19.15 -41.04
CA ALA A 576 -14.15 -19.55 -42.25
C ALA A 576 -12.75 -18.92 -42.37
N LEU A 577 -12.56 -17.74 -41.77
CA LEU A 577 -11.33 -16.95 -41.86
C LEU A 577 -10.33 -17.26 -40.73
N VAL A 578 -10.78 -17.74 -39.57
CA VAL A 578 -9.92 -18.14 -38.44
C VAL A 578 -9.81 -19.67 -38.31
N LEU A 579 -8.91 -20.18 -37.47
CA LEU A 579 -8.86 -21.63 -37.16
C LEU A 579 -9.77 -21.98 -35.99
N ASP A 580 -9.72 -21.18 -34.94
CA ASP A 580 -10.55 -21.30 -33.75
C ASP A 580 -11.26 -19.97 -33.46
N PHE A 581 -12.59 -20.04 -33.28
CA PHE A 581 -13.43 -18.89 -32.98
C PHE A 581 -14.22 -19.17 -31.71
N VAL A 582 -13.94 -18.40 -30.67
CA VAL A 582 -14.61 -18.50 -29.37
C VAL A 582 -15.42 -17.24 -29.14
N GLU A 583 -16.74 -17.38 -29.06
CA GLU A 583 -17.64 -16.29 -28.68
C GLU A 583 -18.17 -16.57 -27.27
N GLU A 584 -17.80 -15.71 -26.34
CA GLU A 584 -18.31 -15.78 -24.98
C GLU A 584 -19.51 -14.84 -24.83
N PRO A 585 -20.55 -15.26 -24.09
CA PRO A 585 -21.60 -14.33 -23.72
C PRO A 585 -20.96 -13.14 -22.98
N PRO A 586 -21.52 -11.91 -23.12
CA PRO A 586 -21.05 -10.80 -22.31
C PRO A 586 -21.05 -11.26 -20.86
N HIS A 587 -19.95 -11.05 -20.14
CA HIS A 587 -20.00 -11.26 -18.69
C HIS A 587 -21.12 -10.37 -18.19
N ASP A 588 -22.17 -10.99 -17.62
CA ASP A 588 -23.21 -10.25 -16.94
C ASP A 588 -22.49 -9.30 -15.99
N MET A 589 -22.45 -8.03 -16.37
CA MET A 589 -21.84 -6.98 -15.60
C MET A 589 -22.70 -6.87 -14.34
N ASN A 590 -22.42 -7.70 -13.34
CA ASN A 590 -22.76 -7.51 -11.94
C ASN A 590 -21.97 -6.30 -11.41
N ILE A 591 -22.02 -5.20 -12.16
CA ILE A 591 -21.53 -3.90 -11.79
C ILE A 591 -22.44 -3.40 -10.66
N CYS A 592 -21.80 -3.15 -9.52
CA CYS A 592 -22.27 -2.36 -8.39
C CYS A 592 -23.24 -3.00 -7.37
N LYS A 593 -22.94 -4.20 -6.85
CA LYS A 593 -23.35 -4.48 -5.45
C LYS A 593 -22.41 -3.77 -4.45
N TRP A 594 -21.12 -3.66 -4.76
CA TRP A 594 -20.11 -3.00 -3.92
C TRP A 594 -20.20 -1.47 -3.87
N CYS A 595 -20.53 -0.79 -4.98
CA CYS A 595 -20.66 0.69 -4.97
C CYS A 595 -21.95 1.17 -4.29
N VAL A 596 -22.99 0.35 -4.21
CA VAL A 596 -24.23 0.69 -3.48
C VAL A 596 -24.01 0.60 -1.98
N GLU A 597 -23.20 -0.34 -1.48
CA GLU A 597 -22.88 -0.42 -0.04
C GLU A 597 -22.00 0.75 0.43
N TYR A 598 -21.04 1.20 -0.38
CA TYR A 598 -20.17 2.34 -0.02
C TYR A 598 -20.91 3.69 -0.08
N THR A 599 -21.84 3.88 -1.02
CA THR A 599 -22.66 5.11 -1.09
C THR A 599 -23.81 5.13 -0.07
N SER A 600 -24.26 3.96 0.40
CA SER A 600 -25.21 3.86 1.51
C SER A 600 -24.58 4.26 2.85
N SER A 601 -23.25 4.07 3.01
CA SER A 601 -22.49 4.51 4.20
C SER A 601 -22.38 6.04 4.30
N LEU A 602 -22.18 6.75 3.19
CA LEU A 602 -22.06 8.23 3.20
C LEU A 602 -23.42 8.96 3.27
N ALA A 603 -24.51 8.31 2.86
CA ALA A 603 -25.84 8.93 2.88
C ALA A 603 -26.46 9.02 4.29
N VAL A 604 -25.94 8.26 5.26
CA VAL A 604 -26.40 8.31 6.65
C VAL A 604 -25.70 9.43 7.45
N GLU A 605 -24.54 9.93 7.00
CA GLU A 605 -23.79 10.98 7.71
C GLU A 605 -24.16 12.43 7.34
N THR A 606 -24.96 12.66 6.29
CA THR A 606 -25.30 14.03 5.84
C THR A 606 -26.74 14.48 6.13
N ALA A 607 -27.51 13.70 6.88
CA ALA A 607 -28.86 14.06 7.33
C ALA A 607 -28.96 14.13 8.86
N GLY A 608 -28.15 14.98 9.50
CA GLY A 608 -28.14 15.08 10.96
C GLY A 608 -27.46 16.32 11.56
N ALA A 609 -27.53 17.48 10.91
CA ALA A 609 -26.98 18.72 11.48
C ALA A 609 -28.01 19.85 11.48
N ARG A 610 -28.95 19.82 12.43
CA ARG A 610 -29.62 21.02 12.97
C ARG A 610 -29.91 20.86 14.46
N GLY A 611 -29.07 21.49 15.26
CA GLY A 611 -29.47 22.16 16.50
C GLY A 611 -29.37 21.35 17.81
N VAL A 612 -28.84 22.06 18.81
CA VAL A 612 -28.97 21.88 20.27
C VAL A 612 -27.73 21.34 21.00
N THR A 613 -27.38 22.15 22.00
CA THR A 613 -26.28 22.13 22.97
C THR A 613 -26.33 21.00 24.00
N ALA A 614 -25.14 20.70 24.56
CA ALA A 614 -24.82 20.16 25.88
C ALA A 614 -24.74 18.62 26.07
N GLY A 615 -23.49 18.17 26.30
CA GLY A 615 -23.02 17.24 27.33
C GLY A 615 -23.75 15.92 27.59
N ARG A 616 -23.09 14.79 27.25
CA ARG A 616 -22.88 13.60 28.09
C ARG A 616 -22.17 12.50 27.29
N ASP A 617 -21.26 11.79 27.96
CA ASP A 617 -20.68 10.52 27.51
C ASP A 617 -21.79 9.51 27.17
N MET A 618 -21.69 8.88 25.99
CA MET A 618 -22.47 7.70 25.61
C MET A 618 -21.51 6.54 25.30
N PRO A 619 -21.80 5.31 25.77
CA PRO A 619 -21.06 4.13 25.34
C PRO A 619 -21.55 3.68 23.95
N LEU A 620 -20.61 3.12 23.16
CA LEU A 620 -20.85 2.58 21.81
C LEU A 620 -21.92 1.49 21.79
N ARG A 621 -22.66 1.42 20.69
CA ARG A 621 -23.79 0.50 20.51
C ARG A 621 -23.30 -0.92 20.22
N LYS A 622 -23.97 -1.89 20.85
CA LYS A 622 -23.77 -3.35 20.75
C LYS A 622 -23.66 -3.91 19.31
N SER A 623 -24.20 -3.21 18.31
CA SER A 623 -24.16 -3.61 16.90
C SER A 623 -22.77 -3.47 16.25
N GLU A 624 -21.91 -2.60 16.76
CA GLU A 624 -20.55 -2.41 16.22
C GLU A 624 -19.59 -3.50 16.73
N GLN A 625 -19.84 -4.04 17.93
CA GLN A 625 -19.11 -5.18 18.48
C GLN A 625 -19.45 -6.50 17.78
N GLU A 626 -20.69 -6.67 17.29
CA GLU A 626 -21.11 -7.89 16.59
C GLU A 626 -20.60 -7.96 15.13
N MET A 627 -20.42 -6.82 14.46
CA MET A 627 -19.86 -6.80 13.09
C MET A 627 -18.37 -7.11 13.05
N LEU A 628 -17.58 -6.65 14.03
CA LEU A 628 -16.16 -7.00 14.14
C LEU A 628 -15.96 -8.50 14.42
N TRP A 629 -16.92 -9.15 15.09
CA TRP A 629 -16.88 -10.59 15.38
C TRP A 629 -17.09 -11.47 14.13
N LEU A 630 -17.85 -10.99 13.13
CA LEU A 630 -18.13 -11.72 11.89
C LEU A 630 -16.97 -11.62 10.87
N SER A 631 -16.25 -10.50 10.81
CA SER A 631 -15.08 -10.36 9.92
C SER A 631 -13.91 -11.26 10.33
N TYR A 632 -13.73 -11.54 11.63
CA TYR A 632 -12.60 -12.35 12.10
C TYR A 632 -12.82 -13.86 11.94
N ARG A 633 -14.08 -14.32 11.91
CA ARG A 633 -14.43 -15.74 11.68
C ARG A 633 -14.04 -16.24 10.28
N HIS A 634 -13.85 -15.33 9.32
CA HIS A 634 -13.41 -15.65 7.96
C HIS A 634 -11.89 -15.68 7.77
N LEU A 635 -11.09 -15.28 8.76
CA LEU A 635 -9.63 -15.25 8.66
C LEU A 635 -8.91 -16.43 9.35
N VAL A 636 -9.64 -17.27 10.10
CA VAL A 636 -9.10 -18.38 10.90
C VAL A 636 -9.75 -19.74 10.56
N LEU A 637 -10.41 -19.82 9.40
CA LEU A 637 -10.73 -21.05 8.69
C LEU A 637 -10.12 -20.96 7.29
#